data_AF-A0A4S8SE12-F1
#
_entry.id   AF-A0A4S8SE12-F1
#
_cell.length_a   1.000
_cell.length_b   1.000
_cell.length_c   1.000
_cell.angle_alpha   90.00
_cell.angle_beta   90.00
_cell.angle_gamma   90.00
#
_symmetry.space_group_name_H-M   'P 1'
#
loop_
_entity.id
_entity.type
_entity.pdbx_description
1 polymer ?
#
loop_
_entity_poly.entity_id
_entity_poly.type
_entity_poly.pdbx_seq_one_letter_code
_entity_poly.pdbx_strand_id
1 'polypeptide(L)'
;MGRVFIIRKVFTALFGFMVILYIIFDGPIAPEQPAGHPHRRPLHEGYNDRGSFVGYMLRGYDTPDPKLYIEGSASLCDALNHGFEIGVQTSWHMEDDLWQIAGSLSKHPMVQYHSEQVEGRFDLQTLVKKSWARLATACVLLPRDDLYLCITRVVFHAEATRDHGRASFIRGQIFNKHWIHLDGYRLKWKSQTITFPRIFEIPFDYDLEGLWYGPEDARIIIENGVDDAEPVVVFNMIGSKSDWHRSMWILRPFSLHMVLLTIRDSERAGAEKNWSPFFLHEFSDTKLSQGVRQPNMYMHFVRSFGPLEIIKCSLISGICDPVFLQDVLEEPEYPVQGYSYLRGGTQFVPVPLGLLAEQAQAVDIFGHKGLKAYIALPRTNTGDTKYCQEPFYRPHLAIMVTDGTHFAMIYGSDPIDFGPEKVIDQVSLDQPCGMGRIMIPNGIADWDYAATTPRGKTDIMTVQVSVNDATVQSLRLSGILDLIRSLPSISHLLEDPASYLNTSVGKAALYNKVPDRISHITQDIRKCMEDAARQYIEDHTPPKTKKQIDQTEKEKNEMEDRGRQSDEHGSDGHIEGGGEDGGEDDDDDEDDGENDQARAQES
;
A
#
# COMPACT_ATOMS: atom_id res chain seq x y z
N MET A 1 -29.18 35.80 0.38
CA MET A 1 -28.38 35.88 -0.87
C MET A 1 -27.37 37.05 -0.94
N GLY A 2 -27.40 38.07 -0.07
CA GLY A 2 -26.51 39.24 -0.19
C GLY A 2 -25.15 39.20 0.53
N ARG A 3 -24.91 38.26 1.46
CA ARG A 3 -23.67 38.24 2.30
C ARG A 3 -22.56 37.29 1.78
N VAL A 4 -22.91 36.28 1.00
CA VAL A 4 -21.95 35.31 0.41
C VAL A 4 -21.08 35.95 -0.69
N PHE A 5 -21.57 37.03 -1.33
CA PHE A 5 -20.85 37.69 -2.43
C PHE A 5 -19.72 38.61 -1.98
N ILE A 6 -19.74 39.10 -0.73
CA ILE A 6 -18.77 40.06 -0.22
C ILE A 6 -17.44 39.37 0.15
N ILE A 7 -17.50 38.11 0.61
CA ILE A 7 -16.32 37.33 1.01
C ILE A 7 -15.50 36.86 -0.22
N ARG A 8 -16.17 36.54 -1.34
CA ARG A 8 -15.52 36.21 -2.63
C ARG A 8 -14.60 37.32 -3.15
N LYS A 9 -14.93 38.59 -2.90
CA LYS A 9 -14.13 39.73 -3.36
C LYS A 9 -12.89 39.99 -2.50
N VAL A 10 -12.96 39.73 -1.20
CA VAL A 10 -11.82 39.94 -0.27
C VAL A 10 -10.69 38.94 -0.55
N PHE A 11 -11.02 37.68 -0.88
CA PHE A 11 -10.02 36.66 -1.24
C PHE A 11 -9.29 36.93 -2.56
N THR A 12 -9.93 37.61 -3.53
CA THR A 12 -9.34 37.87 -4.85
C THR A 12 -8.42 39.09 -4.84
N ALA A 13 -8.67 40.07 -3.94
CA ALA A 13 -7.94 41.33 -3.91
C ALA A 13 -6.56 41.24 -3.22
N LEU A 14 -6.40 40.35 -2.23
CA LEU A 14 -5.13 40.17 -1.51
C LEU A 14 -4.09 39.36 -2.31
N PHE A 15 -4.52 38.46 -3.20
CA PHE A 15 -3.61 37.65 -4.01
C PHE A 15 -3.00 38.40 -5.20
N GLY A 16 -3.69 39.43 -5.71
CA GLY A 16 -3.24 40.22 -6.86
C GLY A 16 -2.08 41.17 -6.58
N PHE A 17 -1.85 41.54 -5.31
CA PHE A 17 -0.90 42.61 -4.97
C PHE A 17 0.52 42.12 -4.67
N MET A 18 0.74 40.81 -4.49
CA MET A 18 2.08 40.25 -4.22
C MET A 18 2.85 39.75 -5.45
N VAL A 19 2.23 39.72 -6.64
CA VAL A 19 2.85 39.14 -7.85
C VAL A 19 3.55 40.19 -8.75
N ILE A 20 3.46 41.49 -8.43
CA ILE A 20 3.95 42.59 -9.31
C ILE A 20 5.31 43.18 -8.84
N LEU A 21 6.18 42.42 -8.17
CA LEU A 21 7.49 42.96 -7.77
C LEU A 21 8.72 42.06 -7.97
N TYR A 22 8.65 41.09 -8.90
CA TYR A 22 9.83 40.31 -9.32
C TYR A 22 9.90 40.17 -10.85
N ILE A 23 10.03 41.30 -11.54
CA ILE A 23 10.54 41.33 -12.92
C ILE A 23 11.53 42.49 -12.99
N ILE A 24 12.81 42.17 -13.21
CA ILE A 24 13.89 42.93 -13.86
C ILE A 24 15.20 42.43 -13.22
N PHE A 25 15.93 41.56 -13.92
CA PHE A 25 17.38 41.64 -14.19
C PHE A 25 17.80 40.41 -15.02
N ASP A 26 17.87 40.60 -16.34
CA ASP A 26 18.52 39.69 -17.29
C ASP A 26 20.03 39.93 -17.30
N GLY A 27 20.81 38.84 -17.32
CA GLY A 27 22.25 38.81 -17.54
C GLY A 27 22.63 37.61 -18.43
N PRO A 28 23.71 37.70 -19.22
CA PRO A 28 23.82 37.00 -20.50
C PRO A 28 24.27 35.54 -20.41
N ILE A 29 23.76 34.79 -21.38
CA ILE A 29 23.95 33.36 -21.63
C ILE A 29 25.36 33.06 -22.16
N ALA A 30 26.05 32.09 -21.56
CA ALA A 30 27.27 31.47 -22.10
C ALA A 30 26.94 30.07 -22.67
N PRO A 31 27.61 29.62 -23.74
CA PRO A 31 27.17 28.47 -24.53
C PRO A 31 27.52 27.12 -23.88
N GLU A 32 26.57 26.18 -23.95
CA GLU A 32 26.68 24.78 -23.53
C GLU A 32 27.72 24.01 -24.37
N GLN A 33 28.57 23.25 -23.68
CA GLN A 33 29.29 22.11 -24.27
C GLN A 33 28.50 20.82 -24.01
N PRO A 34 28.52 19.83 -24.93
CA PRO A 34 27.71 18.62 -24.81
C PRO A 34 28.22 17.71 -23.70
N ALA A 35 27.34 17.40 -22.75
CA ALA A 35 27.60 16.46 -21.66
C ALA A 35 27.69 15.03 -22.19
N GLY A 36 28.88 14.43 -22.05
CA GLY A 36 29.05 12.98 -22.17
C GLY A 36 28.39 12.25 -21.00
N HIS A 37 27.94 11.02 -21.26
CA HIS A 37 27.29 10.12 -20.30
C HIS A 37 28.00 10.09 -18.92
N PRO A 38 27.30 10.41 -17.82
CA PRO A 38 27.84 10.15 -16.50
C PRO A 38 27.52 8.71 -16.12
N HIS A 39 28.53 7.84 -16.20
CA HIS A 39 28.60 6.72 -15.27
C HIS A 39 28.40 7.29 -13.85
N ARG A 40 27.37 6.79 -13.14
CA ARG A 40 27.08 7.10 -11.73
C ARG A 40 28.39 7.13 -10.94
N ARG A 41 28.83 8.32 -10.52
CA ARG A 41 29.90 8.44 -9.53
C ARG A 41 29.28 8.19 -8.16
N PRO A 42 29.74 7.22 -7.37
CA PRO A 42 29.29 7.08 -6.00
C PRO A 42 29.94 8.21 -5.20
N LEU A 43 29.18 9.27 -4.94
CA LEU A 43 29.53 10.23 -3.89
C LEU A 43 29.27 9.53 -2.56
N HIS A 44 30.34 9.22 -1.83
CA HIS A 44 30.28 8.75 -0.45
C HIS A 44 29.57 9.80 0.41
N GLU A 45 28.27 9.65 0.60
CA GLU A 45 27.50 10.44 1.56
C GLU A 45 26.99 9.54 2.68
N GLY A 46 27.12 10.02 3.92
CA GLY A 46 26.70 9.27 5.09
C GLY A 46 25.20 9.42 5.33
N TYR A 47 24.47 8.31 5.32
CA TYR A 47 23.03 8.22 5.66
C TYR A 47 22.71 8.45 7.15
N ASN A 48 23.68 8.93 7.93
CA ASN A 48 23.55 9.14 9.38
C ASN A 48 23.00 10.52 9.75
N ASP A 49 22.70 11.38 8.76
CA ASP A 49 22.14 12.71 8.96
C ASP A 49 20.83 12.69 9.76
N ARG A 50 20.11 11.56 9.72
CA ARG A 50 18.85 11.31 10.44
C ARG A 50 18.97 10.28 11.57
N GLY A 51 20.19 10.10 12.10
CA GLY A 51 20.48 9.17 13.19
C GLY A 51 21.10 7.85 12.74
N SER A 52 21.44 6.98 13.69
CA SER A 52 22.04 5.68 13.40
C SER A 52 20.97 4.61 13.14
N PHE A 53 21.30 3.62 12.31
CA PHE A 53 20.51 2.40 12.19
C PHE A 53 20.63 1.56 13.47
N VAL A 54 19.49 1.08 13.96
CA VAL A 54 19.37 0.15 15.08
C VAL A 54 18.98 -1.22 14.53
N GLY A 55 19.56 -2.30 15.07
CA GLY A 55 19.21 -3.66 14.65
C GLY A 55 17.76 -3.97 15.00
N TYR A 56 17.04 -4.55 14.05
CA TYR A 56 15.66 -5.02 14.18
C TYR A 56 15.62 -6.45 13.67
N MET A 57 15.27 -7.39 14.55
CA MET A 57 15.17 -8.80 14.18
C MET A 57 13.89 -9.03 13.41
N LEU A 58 14.00 -9.23 12.11
CA LEU A 58 12.88 -9.55 11.23
C LEU A 58 12.76 -11.08 11.14
N ARG A 59 11.71 -11.62 11.75
CA ARG A 59 11.28 -13.02 11.53
C ARG A 59 10.36 -13.08 10.32
N GLY A 60 10.26 -14.24 9.70
CA GLY A 60 9.42 -14.47 8.55
C GLY A 60 9.41 -15.92 8.14
N TYR A 61 8.84 -16.16 6.97
CA TYR A 61 8.58 -17.47 6.41
C TYR A 61 9.24 -17.52 5.03
N ASP A 62 10.24 -18.39 4.88
CA ASP A 62 10.93 -18.69 3.64
C ASP A 62 10.77 -20.15 3.29
N THR A 63 10.72 -20.43 1.99
CA THR A 63 10.43 -21.77 1.50
C THR A 63 11.75 -22.42 1.10
N PRO A 64 12.28 -23.40 1.85
CA PRO A 64 13.36 -24.22 1.31
C PRO A 64 12.84 -24.99 0.07
N ASP A 65 13.75 -25.37 -0.84
CA ASP A 65 13.50 -26.03 -2.13
C ASP A 65 12.10 -26.70 -2.25
N PRO A 66 11.23 -26.26 -3.17
CA PRO A 66 9.89 -26.84 -3.41
C PRO A 66 9.88 -28.37 -3.60
N LYS A 67 11.02 -28.97 -3.96
CA LYS A 67 11.19 -30.43 -4.05
C LYS A 67 11.11 -31.11 -2.67
N LEU A 68 11.54 -30.43 -1.61
CA LEU A 68 11.60 -30.91 -0.23
C LEU A 68 10.34 -30.61 0.57
N TYR A 69 9.42 -29.80 0.03
CA TYR A 69 8.15 -29.50 0.67
C TYR A 69 7.28 -30.76 0.85
N ILE A 70 6.83 -31.02 2.08
CA ILE A 70 5.92 -32.11 2.44
C ILE A 70 4.64 -31.48 2.99
N GLU A 71 3.54 -31.69 2.28
CA GLU A 71 2.20 -31.23 2.64
C GLU A 71 1.74 -31.82 3.99
N GLY A 72 1.14 -30.98 4.85
CA GLY A 72 0.41 -31.44 6.05
C GLY A 72 1.25 -31.74 7.30
N SER A 73 2.49 -31.24 7.42
CA SER A 73 3.24 -31.37 8.69
C SER A 73 2.71 -30.39 9.77
N ALA A 74 2.58 -30.87 11.01
CA ALA A 74 1.85 -30.21 12.11
C ALA A 74 2.47 -28.90 12.66
N SER A 75 3.54 -28.39 12.05
CA SER A 75 4.14 -27.09 12.39
C SER A 75 4.69 -26.40 11.14
N LEU A 76 3.87 -26.29 10.10
CA LEU A 76 4.23 -25.71 8.81
C LEU A 76 4.95 -24.36 8.92
N CYS A 77 4.41 -23.41 9.71
CA CYS A 77 5.04 -22.09 9.86
C CYS A 77 6.37 -22.13 10.60
N ASP A 78 6.53 -23.03 11.59
CA ASP A 78 7.81 -23.24 12.27
C ASP A 78 8.87 -23.81 11.31
N ALA A 79 8.46 -24.66 10.37
CA ALA A 79 9.34 -25.24 9.36
C ALA A 79 9.79 -24.23 8.30
N LEU A 80 9.00 -23.18 8.06
CA LEU A 80 9.31 -22.08 7.14
C LEU A 80 10.06 -20.93 7.82
N ASN A 81 10.22 -20.95 9.15
CA ASN A 81 10.72 -19.79 9.88
C ASN A 81 12.16 -19.40 9.47
N HIS A 82 12.34 -18.13 9.14
CA HIS A 82 13.61 -17.50 8.80
C HIS A 82 13.77 -16.16 9.53
N GLY A 83 14.87 -15.98 10.24
CA GLY A 83 15.17 -14.77 11.01
C GLY A 83 16.41 -14.06 10.48
N PHE A 84 16.33 -12.74 10.32
CA PHE A 84 17.45 -11.90 9.91
C PHE A 84 17.41 -10.53 10.59
N GLU A 85 18.57 -10.01 11.00
CA GLU A 85 18.65 -8.65 11.56
C GLU A 85 18.81 -7.61 10.44
N ILE A 86 17.83 -6.73 10.29
CA ILE A 86 17.92 -5.54 9.42
C ILE A 86 18.23 -4.29 10.25
N GLY A 87 18.73 -3.24 9.62
CA GLY A 87 18.88 -1.95 10.27
C GLY A 87 17.66 -1.06 10.06
N VAL A 88 17.17 -0.42 11.12
CA VAL A 88 16.06 0.54 11.08
C VAL A 88 16.53 1.89 11.60
N GLN A 89 16.32 2.94 10.82
CA GLN A 89 16.48 4.33 11.27
C GLN A 89 15.14 4.87 11.79
N THR A 90 15.19 5.76 12.78
CA THR A 90 13.99 6.48 13.25
C THR A 90 13.38 7.27 12.09
N SER A 91 12.04 7.24 12.00
CA SER A 91 11.30 7.95 10.97
C SER A 91 11.39 9.46 11.11
N TRP A 92 11.01 10.17 10.05
CA TRP A 92 10.79 11.61 10.09
C TRP A 92 9.45 11.96 9.44
N HIS A 93 8.81 12.99 9.98
CA HIS A 93 7.54 13.51 9.44
C HIS A 93 7.79 14.37 8.21
N MET A 94 6.88 14.29 7.24
CA MET A 94 6.89 15.16 6.07
C MET A 94 5.78 16.20 6.16
N GLU A 95 6.16 17.46 6.21
CA GLU A 95 5.24 18.58 6.37
C GLU A 95 4.84 19.20 5.03
N ASP A 96 3.73 19.95 5.05
CA ASP A 96 3.21 20.69 3.90
C ASP A 96 2.36 21.87 4.38
N ASP A 97 2.16 22.83 3.50
CA ASP A 97 1.45 24.07 3.79
C ASP A 97 -0.05 23.92 3.53
N LEU A 98 -0.82 23.61 4.59
CA LEU A 98 -2.28 23.51 4.53
C LEU A 98 -2.95 24.81 4.06
N TRP A 99 -2.34 25.98 4.28
CA TRP A 99 -2.87 27.25 3.77
C TRP A 99 -2.72 27.36 2.27
N GLN A 100 -1.54 27.00 1.75
CA GLN A 100 -1.31 26.98 0.31
C GLN A 100 -2.30 26.02 -0.36
N ILE A 101 -2.57 24.85 0.26
CA ILE A 101 -3.55 23.89 -0.25
C ILE A 101 -4.96 24.48 -0.24
N ALA A 102 -5.44 24.95 0.91
CA ALA A 102 -6.76 25.54 1.07
C ALA A 102 -6.98 26.70 0.09
N GLY A 103 -5.97 27.55 -0.08
CA GLY A 103 -5.98 28.64 -1.05
C GLY A 103 -6.11 28.16 -2.50
N SER A 104 -5.32 27.15 -2.89
CA SER A 104 -5.34 26.57 -4.24
C SER A 104 -6.69 25.91 -4.60
N LEU A 105 -7.39 25.36 -3.60
CA LEU A 105 -8.65 24.65 -3.76
C LEU A 105 -9.89 25.48 -3.40
N SER A 106 -9.72 26.73 -2.95
CA SER A 106 -10.79 27.63 -2.50
C SER A 106 -11.91 27.89 -3.51
N LYS A 107 -11.66 27.67 -4.80
CA LYS A 107 -12.64 27.84 -5.88
C LYS A 107 -13.34 26.55 -6.28
N HIS A 108 -12.91 25.40 -5.75
CA HIS A 108 -13.49 24.11 -6.07
C HIS A 108 -14.92 24.02 -5.47
N PRO A 109 -15.94 23.60 -6.23
CA PRO A 109 -17.33 23.62 -5.75
C PRO A 109 -17.59 22.76 -4.52
N MET A 110 -16.82 21.68 -4.32
CA MET A 110 -16.91 20.84 -3.12
C MET A 110 -16.23 21.42 -1.88
N VAL A 111 -15.42 22.48 -2.04
CA VAL A 111 -14.68 23.10 -0.94
C VAL A 111 -15.49 24.30 -0.43
N GLN A 112 -16.46 23.99 0.42
CA GLN A 112 -17.34 24.96 1.05
C GLN A 112 -17.28 24.80 2.57
N TYR A 113 -16.84 25.85 3.25
CA TYR A 113 -16.88 25.93 4.72
C TYR A 113 -18.30 26.26 5.18
N HIS A 114 -18.77 25.65 6.27
CA HIS A 114 -20.09 25.96 6.81
C HIS A 114 -20.11 27.37 7.44
N SER A 115 -21.18 28.12 7.20
CA SER A 115 -21.29 29.51 7.65
C SER A 115 -21.11 29.69 9.16
N GLU A 116 -21.61 28.74 9.97
CA GLU A 116 -21.48 28.78 11.43
C GLU A 116 -20.02 28.62 11.93
N GLN A 117 -19.17 27.96 11.14
CA GLN A 117 -17.74 27.84 11.47
C GLN A 117 -17.01 29.15 11.17
N VAL A 118 -17.40 29.82 10.08
CA VAL A 118 -16.82 31.09 9.61
C VAL A 118 -17.30 32.29 10.45
N GLU A 119 -18.51 32.23 11.02
CA GLU A 119 -19.15 33.34 11.74
C GLU A 119 -18.81 33.42 13.25
N GLY A 120 -17.90 32.60 13.78
CA GLY A 120 -17.34 32.88 15.11
C GLY A 120 -16.82 31.73 15.97
N ARG A 121 -16.70 30.49 15.46
CA ARG A 121 -16.18 29.36 16.26
C ARG A 121 -14.67 29.18 16.22
N PHE A 122 -14.00 29.54 15.12
CA PHE A 122 -12.56 29.38 14.95
C PHE A 122 -11.95 30.60 14.22
N ASP A 123 -10.70 30.93 14.53
CA ASP A 123 -9.91 31.76 13.62
C ASP A 123 -9.59 30.97 12.33
N LEU A 124 -9.22 31.68 11.25
CA LEU A 124 -9.03 31.07 9.93
C LEU A 124 -7.92 30.01 9.92
N GLN A 125 -6.87 30.15 10.74
CA GLN A 125 -5.79 29.17 10.84
C GLN A 125 -6.28 27.87 11.48
N THR A 126 -7.03 28.01 12.56
CA THR A 126 -7.64 26.87 13.25
C THR A 126 -8.66 26.17 12.36
N LEU A 127 -9.47 26.92 11.60
CA LEU A 127 -10.41 26.35 10.64
C LEU A 127 -9.70 25.51 9.58
N VAL A 128 -8.66 26.05 8.93
CA VAL A 128 -7.88 25.31 7.93
C VAL A 128 -7.29 24.03 8.51
N LYS A 129 -6.68 24.10 9.70
CA LYS A 129 -6.08 22.93 10.36
C LYS A 129 -7.08 21.82 10.69
N LYS A 130 -8.33 22.18 10.99
CA LYS A 130 -9.38 21.20 11.32
C LYS A 130 -10.11 20.67 10.07
N SER A 131 -10.22 21.48 9.03
CA SER A 131 -10.92 21.11 7.79
C SER A 131 -10.05 20.36 6.78
N TRP A 132 -8.73 20.31 6.97
CA TRP A 132 -7.83 19.65 6.02
C TRP A 132 -6.98 18.58 6.69
N ALA A 133 -6.98 17.39 6.10
CA ALA A 133 -6.12 16.28 6.51
C ALA A 133 -5.19 15.85 5.36
N ARG A 134 -4.02 15.34 5.71
CA ARG A 134 -3.03 14.78 4.78
C ARG A 134 -2.85 13.31 5.11
N LEU A 135 -2.92 12.46 4.09
CA LEU A 135 -2.95 11.00 4.21
C LEU A 135 -2.07 10.35 3.13
N ALA A 136 -1.67 9.10 3.39
CA ALA A 136 -1.15 8.16 2.39
C ALA A 136 -0.10 8.77 1.44
N THR A 137 0.98 9.32 1.99
CA THR A 137 2.04 9.89 1.15
C THR A 137 2.93 8.79 0.60
N ALA A 138 3.18 8.81 -0.69
CA ALA A 138 4.10 7.89 -1.37
C ALA A 138 5.03 8.69 -2.27
N CYS A 139 6.29 8.26 -2.39
CA CYS A 139 7.29 8.96 -3.19
C CYS A 139 7.96 8.03 -4.19
N VAL A 140 8.62 8.62 -5.19
CA VAL A 140 9.55 7.93 -6.09
C VAL A 140 10.75 8.82 -6.39
N LEU A 141 11.94 8.23 -6.52
CA LEU A 141 13.13 8.89 -7.04
C LEU A 141 13.01 9.09 -8.56
N LEU A 142 13.16 10.33 -9.02
CA LEU A 142 13.20 10.66 -10.44
C LEU A 142 14.60 10.31 -11.02
N PRO A 143 14.69 9.51 -12.10
CA PRO A 143 15.97 8.97 -12.61
C PRO A 143 17.07 9.99 -12.96
N ARG A 144 16.72 11.24 -13.30
CA ARG A 144 17.67 12.24 -13.83
C ARG A 144 18.09 13.32 -12.87
N ASP A 145 17.35 13.51 -11.78
CA ASP A 145 17.43 14.78 -11.03
C ASP A 145 17.89 14.61 -9.58
N ASP A 146 18.09 13.38 -9.08
CA ASP A 146 18.29 13.09 -7.64
C ASP A 146 17.21 13.77 -6.76
N LEU A 147 15.98 13.80 -7.29
CA LEU A 147 14.80 14.41 -6.68
C LEU A 147 13.76 13.34 -6.43
N TYR A 148 13.08 13.46 -5.29
CA TYR A 148 11.90 12.68 -4.99
C TYR A 148 10.65 13.45 -5.41
N LEU A 149 9.80 12.83 -6.22
CA LEU A 149 8.42 13.26 -6.39
C LEU A 149 7.56 12.50 -5.39
N CYS A 150 6.93 13.25 -4.49
CA CYS A 150 6.02 12.71 -3.49
C CYS A 150 4.60 13.15 -3.82
N ILE A 151 3.66 12.22 -3.68
CA ILE A 151 2.23 12.49 -3.73
C ILE A 151 1.62 12.29 -2.36
N THR A 152 0.65 13.12 -2.00
CA THR A 152 -0.10 13.03 -0.75
C THR A 152 -1.58 13.19 -1.07
N ARG A 153 -2.43 12.31 -0.50
CA ARG A 153 -3.87 12.53 -0.51
C ARG A 153 -4.19 13.66 0.48
N VAL A 154 -4.91 14.66 0.01
CA VAL A 154 -5.39 15.76 0.83
C VAL A 154 -6.90 15.72 0.86
N VAL A 155 -7.47 15.68 2.07
CA VAL A 155 -8.92 15.54 2.28
C VAL A 155 -9.48 16.80 2.87
N PHE A 156 -10.57 17.29 2.28
CA PHE A 156 -11.38 18.37 2.82
C PHE A 156 -12.55 17.81 3.63
N HIS A 157 -12.66 18.27 4.86
CA HIS A 157 -13.74 17.98 5.80
C HIS A 157 -14.59 19.23 5.99
N ALA A 158 -15.81 19.23 5.45
CA ALA A 158 -16.70 20.39 5.53
C ALA A 158 -17.08 20.70 6.99
N GLU A 159 -17.40 19.69 7.77
CA GLU A 159 -17.83 19.84 9.16
C GLU A 159 -16.66 19.98 10.15
N ALA A 160 -15.42 19.97 9.67
CA ALA A 160 -14.20 20.00 10.48
C ALA A 160 -14.10 18.82 11.48
N THR A 161 -14.81 17.73 11.19
CA THR A 161 -14.70 16.40 11.80
C THR A 161 -13.96 15.48 10.84
N ARG A 162 -13.06 14.63 11.37
CA ARG A 162 -12.19 13.79 10.51
C ARG A 162 -12.95 12.62 9.87
N ASP A 163 -14.11 12.29 10.39
CA ASP A 163 -14.83 11.06 10.04
C ASP A 163 -15.69 11.20 8.79
N HIS A 164 -15.90 12.44 8.30
CA HIS A 164 -16.74 12.73 7.13
C HIS A 164 -15.94 13.54 6.08
N GLY A 165 -15.08 12.84 5.33
CA GLY A 165 -14.33 13.44 4.23
C GLY A 165 -15.25 13.77 3.06
N ARG A 166 -15.32 15.04 2.66
CA ARG A 166 -16.22 15.50 1.58
C ARG A 166 -15.60 15.32 0.20
N ALA A 167 -14.35 15.73 0.05
CA ALA A 167 -13.62 15.61 -1.20
C ALA A 167 -12.13 15.37 -0.95
N SER A 168 -11.53 14.54 -1.79
CA SER A 168 -10.11 14.24 -1.77
C SER A 168 -9.42 14.77 -3.03
N PHE A 169 -8.15 15.12 -2.88
CA PHE A 169 -7.30 15.62 -3.96
C PHE A 169 -5.91 15.00 -3.84
N ILE A 170 -5.17 14.92 -4.94
CA ILE A 170 -3.75 14.51 -4.90
C ILE A 170 -2.87 15.75 -5.02
N ARG A 171 -1.98 15.91 -4.05
CA ARG A 171 -0.96 16.96 -4.03
C ARG A 171 0.40 16.38 -4.34
N GLY A 172 1.14 17.01 -5.25
CA GLY A 172 2.53 16.70 -5.57
C GLY A 172 3.50 17.68 -4.90
N GLN A 173 4.58 17.16 -4.33
CA GLN A 173 5.70 17.90 -3.75
C GLN A 173 7.02 17.34 -4.28
N ILE A 174 8.04 18.20 -4.42
CA ILE A 174 9.40 17.79 -4.79
C ILE A 174 10.31 17.93 -3.58
N PHE A 175 11.12 16.91 -3.33
CA PHE A 175 12.16 16.91 -2.31
C PHE A 175 13.51 16.61 -2.95
N ASN A 176 14.59 17.17 -2.41
CA ASN A 176 15.94 16.76 -2.79
C ASN A 176 16.35 15.46 -2.08
N LYS A 177 17.53 14.92 -2.40
CA LYS A 177 18.12 13.74 -1.75
C LYS A 177 18.23 13.80 -0.21
N HIS A 178 18.22 15.00 0.38
CA HIS A 178 18.23 15.22 1.83
C HIS A 178 16.83 15.34 2.44
N TRP A 179 15.78 15.06 1.66
CA TRP A 179 14.38 15.18 2.07
C TRP A 179 13.98 16.60 2.50
N ILE A 180 14.59 17.61 1.86
CA ILE A 180 14.21 19.02 2.00
C ILE A 180 13.19 19.34 0.91
N HIS A 181 12.01 19.83 1.31
CA HIS A 181 10.95 20.26 0.40
C HIS A 181 11.41 21.47 -0.41
N LEU A 182 11.25 21.41 -1.74
CA LEU A 182 11.62 22.46 -2.68
C LEU A 182 10.36 23.21 -3.16
N ASP A 183 9.98 24.27 -2.42
CA ASP A 183 8.84 25.11 -2.79
C ASP A 183 9.14 25.99 -4.02
N GLY A 184 8.19 26.09 -4.95
CA GLY A 184 8.36 26.77 -6.23
C GLY A 184 9.29 26.07 -7.22
N TYR A 185 9.69 24.81 -6.98
CA TYR A 185 10.60 24.08 -7.85
C TYR A 185 10.02 23.87 -9.24
N ARG A 186 10.81 24.16 -10.29
CA ARG A 186 10.42 24.03 -11.70
C ARG A 186 11.10 22.81 -12.31
N LEU A 187 10.45 21.66 -12.24
CA LEU A 187 10.92 20.42 -12.84
C LEU A 187 10.85 20.51 -14.36
N LYS A 188 11.97 20.21 -15.04
CA LYS A 188 12.00 20.09 -16.51
C LYS A 188 11.85 18.62 -16.89
N TRP A 189 10.80 18.30 -17.62
CA TRP A 189 10.61 16.96 -18.18
C TRP A 189 10.29 17.07 -19.67
N LYS A 190 11.17 16.53 -20.51
CA LYS A 190 11.12 16.71 -21.97
C LYS A 190 11.03 18.21 -22.33
N SER A 191 10.02 18.62 -23.09
CA SER A 191 9.77 20.03 -23.42
C SER A 191 8.93 20.78 -22.39
N GLN A 192 8.48 20.12 -21.32
CA GLN A 192 7.59 20.70 -20.33
C GLN A 192 8.35 21.22 -19.10
N THR A 193 7.83 22.30 -18.52
CA THR A 193 8.27 22.79 -17.21
C THR A 193 7.08 22.74 -16.26
N ILE A 194 7.24 21.98 -15.18
CA ILE A 194 6.17 21.70 -14.22
C ILE A 194 6.60 22.30 -12.88
N THR A 195 5.76 23.18 -12.31
CA THR A 195 6.03 23.82 -11.02
C THR A 195 5.41 23.01 -9.88
N PHE A 196 6.20 22.79 -8.83
CA PHE A 196 5.80 22.15 -7.58
C PHE A 196 5.98 23.09 -6.39
N PRO A 197 5.24 22.90 -5.29
CA PRO A 197 4.16 21.91 -5.13
C PRO A 197 2.90 22.30 -5.93
N ARG A 198 2.05 21.32 -6.26
CA ARG A 198 0.82 21.55 -7.01
C ARG A 198 -0.27 20.54 -6.65
N ILE A 199 -1.52 20.91 -6.88
CA ILE A 199 -2.62 19.95 -6.93
C ILE A 199 -2.68 19.36 -8.35
N PHE A 200 -2.80 18.04 -8.47
CA PHE A 200 -3.06 17.40 -9.75
C PHE A 200 -4.55 17.54 -10.11
N GLU A 201 -4.81 17.96 -11.34
CA GLU A 201 -6.17 18.17 -11.85
C GLU A 201 -6.80 16.81 -12.19
N ILE A 202 -7.47 16.21 -11.21
CA ILE A 202 -8.22 14.97 -11.35
C ILE A 202 -9.71 15.33 -11.36
N PRO A 203 -10.41 15.27 -12.50
CA PRO A 203 -11.84 15.52 -12.54
C PRO A 203 -12.59 14.33 -11.94
N PHE A 204 -13.58 14.62 -11.10
CA PHE A 204 -14.50 13.61 -10.57
C PHE A 204 -15.91 14.18 -10.48
N ASP A 205 -16.89 13.31 -10.71
CA ASP A 205 -18.31 13.65 -10.52
C ASP A 205 -18.64 13.64 -9.03
N TYR A 206 -19.57 14.50 -8.62
CA TYR A 206 -19.96 14.63 -7.23
C TYR A 206 -21.40 15.11 -7.10
N ASP A 207 -22.05 14.72 -6.00
CA ASP A 207 -23.14 15.48 -5.43
C ASP A 207 -22.57 16.49 -4.43
N LEU A 208 -23.13 17.70 -4.37
CA LEU A 208 -22.70 18.71 -3.42
C LEU A 208 -22.85 18.21 -1.98
N GLU A 209 -23.89 17.46 -1.65
CA GLU A 209 -24.12 16.97 -0.28
C GLU A 209 -23.48 15.61 0.01
N GLY A 210 -22.90 14.96 -0.99
CA GLY A 210 -22.27 13.65 -0.80
C GLY A 210 -20.85 13.72 -0.21
N LEU A 211 -20.33 12.53 0.10
CA LEU A 211 -19.07 12.31 0.78
C LEU A 211 -18.14 11.41 -0.05
N TRP A 212 -16.86 11.40 0.31
CA TRP A 212 -15.85 10.47 -0.21
C TRP A 212 -15.57 10.59 -1.72
N TYR A 213 -15.79 11.78 -2.29
CA TYR A 213 -15.50 12.02 -3.70
C TYR A 213 -14.03 12.30 -3.96
N GLY A 214 -13.62 12.02 -5.19
CA GLY A 214 -12.26 12.25 -5.66
C GLY A 214 -11.30 11.10 -5.35
N PRO A 215 -10.01 11.26 -5.68
CA PRO A 215 -9.00 10.22 -5.56
C PRO A 215 -8.73 9.78 -4.12
N GLU A 216 -8.76 8.47 -3.89
CA GLU A 216 -8.40 7.81 -2.64
C GLU A 216 -7.29 6.77 -2.84
N ASP A 217 -6.68 6.33 -1.74
CA ASP A 217 -5.64 5.27 -1.70
C ASP A 217 -4.51 5.43 -2.73
N ALA A 218 -4.10 6.66 -3.02
CA ALA A 218 -3.13 6.91 -4.07
C ALA A 218 -1.78 6.22 -3.81
N ARG A 219 -1.17 5.70 -4.88
CA ARG A 219 0.18 5.12 -4.93
C ARG A 219 0.91 5.74 -6.12
N ILE A 220 2.22 5.90 -6.01
CA ILE A 220 3.07 6.34 -7.12
C ILE A 220 4.16 5.31 -7.37
N ILE A 221 4.41 5.02 -8.64
CA ILE A 221 5.45 4.11 -9.09
C ILE A 221 6.16 4.71 -10.32
N ILE A 222 7.44 4.42 -10.47
CA ILE A 222 8.24 4.78 -11.65
C ILE A 222 9.04 3.56 -12.10
N GLU A 223 9.33 3.48 -13.39
CA GLU A 223 10.13 2.39 -13.95
C GLU A 223 11.62 2.57 -13.64
N ASN A 224 12.22 1.59 -12.95
CA ASN A 224 13.65 1.57 -12.67
C ASN A 224 14.47 1.40 -13.95
N GLY A 225 15.57 2.16 -14.08
CA GLY A 225 16.51 2.02 -15.20
C GLY A 225 15.99 2.55 -16.54
N VAL A 226 14.93 3.36 -16.53
CA VAL A 226 14.38 4.06 -17.71
C VAL A 226 14.63 5.56 -17.54
N ASP A 227 15.53 6.13 -18.33
CA ASP A 227 16.03 7.50 -18.12
C ASP A 227 14.94 8.58 -18.22
N ASP A 228 13.94 8.42 -19.08
CA ASP A 228 12.86 9.40 -19.26
C ASP A 228 11.51 8.91 -18.71
N ALA A 229 11.53 7.94 -17.80
CA ALA A 229 10.33 7.40 -17.19
C ALA A 229 9.45 8.51 -16.59
N GLU A 230 8.19 8.45 -16.96
CA GLU A 230 7.17 9.25 -16.30
C GLU A 230 6.58 8.42 -15.16
N PRO A 231 6.51 8.96 -13.92
CA PRO A 231 5.80 8.30 -12.83
C PRO A 231 4.34 7.99 -13.22
N VAL A 232 3.77 6.97 -12.60
CA VAL A 232 2.34 6.66 -12.71
C VAL A 232 1.76 6.71 -11.31
N VAL A 233 0.75 7.56 -11.14
CA VAL A 233 -0.06 7.63 -9.93
C VAL A 233 -1.28 6.75 -10.14
N VAL A 234 -1.46 5.74 -9.31
CA VAL A 234 -2.66 4.90 -9.31
C VAL A 234 -3.49 5.25 -8.08
N PHE A 235 -4.80 5.31 -8.21
CA PHE A 235 -5.73 5.63 -7.13
C PHE A 235 -7.08 4.97 -7.41
N ASN A 236 -7.95 4.90 -6.40
CA ASN A 236 -9.34 4.57 -6.63
C ASN A 236 -10.23 5.82 -6.47
N MET A 237 -11.38 5.84 -7.14
CA MET A 237 -12.41 6.85 -6.90
C MET A 237 -13.78 6.37 -7.39
N ILE A 238 -14.82 6.93 -6.80
CA ILE A 238 -16.21 6.80 -7.23
C ILE A 238 -16.50 7.84 -8.30
N GLY A 239 -17.25 7.47 -9.35
CA GLY A 239 -17.70 8.43 -10.36
C GLY A 239 -18.68 7.83 -11.37
N SER A 240 -19.28 8.69 -12.20
CA SER A 240 -20.31 8.26 -13.16
C SER A 240 -19.75 7.33 -14.23
N LYS A 241 -18.48 7.50 -14.63
CA LYS A 241 -17.81 6.65 -15.63
C LYS A 241 -17.61 5.20 -15.18
N SER A 242 -17.71 4.94 -13.88
CA SER A 242 -17.64 3.61 -13.30
C SER A 242 -19.00 3.16 -12.76
N ASP A 243 -20.10 3.76 -13.23
CA ASP A 243 -21.45 3.50 -12.73
C ASP A 243 -21.53 3.61 -11.19
N TRP A 244 -20.85 4.62 -10.65
CA TRP A 244 -20.72 4.89 -9.21
C TRP A 244 -20.03 3.78 -8.37
N HIS A 245 -19.39 2.80 -9.01
CA HIS A 245 -18.51 1.86 -8.34
C HIS A 245 -17.17 2.53 -8.02
N ARG A 246 -16.55 2.18 -6.88
CA ARG A 246 -15.19 2.65 -6.55
C ARG A 246 -14.20 1.90 -7.44
N SER A 247 -13.68 2.55 -8.47
CA SER A 247 -12.83 1.91 -9.50
C SER A 247 -11.40 2.40 -9.48
N MET A 248 -10.48 1.62 -10.05
CA MET A 248 -9.08 2.00 -10.25
C MET A 248 -8.89 2.98 -11.39
N TRP A 249 -8.01 3.94 -11.18
CA TRP A 249 -7.60 4.93 -12.17
C TRP A 249 -6.09 5.07 -12.15
N ILE A 250 -5.53 5.45 -13.29
CA ILE A 250 -4.14 5.91 -13.37
C ILE A 250 -4.09 7.35 -13.86
N LEU A 251 -3.10 8.09 -13.37
CA LEU A 251 -2.70 9.41 -13.80
C LEU A 251 -1.19 9.41 -14.07
N ARG A 252 -0.80 9.85 -15.26
CA ARG A 252 0.57 10.19 -15.59
C ARG A 252 0.75 11.71 -15.34
N PRO A 253 1.48 12.13 -14.29
CA PRO A 253 1.40 13.48 -13.74
C PRO A 253 2.06 14.56 -14.61
N PHE A 254 2.89 14.19 -15.58
CA PHE A 254 3.61 15.12 -16.45
C PHE A 254 2.91 15.29 -17.80
N SER A 255 2.45 14.20 -18.41
CA SER A 255 1.65 14.19 -19.63
C SER A 255 0.17 14.51 -19.38
N LEU A 256 -0.26 14.47 -18.11
CA LEU A 256 -1.66 14.65 -17.67
C LEU A 256 -2.60 13.62 -18.32
N HIS A 257 -2.08 12.44 -18.65
CA HIS A 257 -2.88 11.34 -19.17
C HIS A 257 -3.54 10.60 -18.01
N MET A 258 -4.87 10.58 -18.00
CA MET A 258 -5.67 9.89 -16.98
C MET A 258 -6.61 8.88 -17.65
N VAL A 259 -6.70 7.67 -17.12
CA VAL A 259 -7.60 6.63 -17.66
C VAL A 259 -8.17 5.73 -16.55
N LEU A 260 -9.44 5.35 -16.72
CA LEU A 260 -10.15 4.37 -15.89
C LEU A 260 -9.67 2.97 -16.25
N LEU A 261 -9.33 2.16 -15.25
CA LEU A 261 -8.99 0.77 -15.46
C LEU A 261 -10.26 -0.10 -15.48
N THR A 262 -10.34 -1.01 -16.45
CA THR A 262 -11.46 -1.93 -16.63
C THR A 262 -10.93 -3.32 -16.96
N ILE A 263 -11.30 -4.29 -16.13
CA ILE A 263 -10.96 -5.70 -16.30
C ILE A 263 -11.91 -6.29 -17.33
N ARG A 264 -11.36 -6.95 -18.35
CA ARG A 264 -12.16 -7.61 -19.39
C ARG A 264 -12.87 -8.83 -18.85
N ASP A 265 -14.02 -9.11 -19.45
CA ASP A 265 -14.77 -10.34 -19.24
C ASP A 265 -15.18 -10.59 -17.78
N SER A 266 -15.26 -9.52 -16.97
CA SER A 266 -15.73 -9.54 -15.59
C SER A 266 -16.68 -8.38 -15.32
N GLU A 267 -17.69 -8.60 -14.48
CA GLU A 267 -18.47 -7.51 -13.93
C GLU A 267 -17.61 -6.61 -13.03
N ARG A 268 -17.97 -5.33 -12.96
CA ARG A 268 -17.23 -4.37 -12.16
C ARG A 268 -17.52 -4.62 -10.68
N ALA A 269 -16.48 -4.89 -9.90
CA ALA A 269 -16.63 -5.02 -8.45
C ALA A 269 -17.14 -3.71 -7.82
N GLY A 270 -17.93 -3.81 -6.74
CA GLY A 270 -18.39 -2.67 -5.94
C GLY A 270 -17.26 -1.72 -5.54
N ALA A 271 -16.11 -2.29 -5.16
CA ALA A 271 -14.91 -1.54 -4.81
C ALA A 271 -13.62 -2.24 -5.24
N GLU A 272 -12.81 -1.55 -6.04
CA GLU A 272 -11.43 -1.90 -6.34
C GLU A 272 -10.49 -1.10 -5.41
N LYS A 273 -9.97 -1.78 -4.38
CA LYS A 273 -9.08 -1.22 -3.35
C LYS A 273 -8.04 -2.24 -2.92
N ASN A 274 -7.00 -1.79 -2.22
CA ASN A 274 -5.93 -2.66 -1.69
C ASN A 274 -5.17 -3.49 -2.75
N TRP A 275 -5.01 -2.96 -3.96
CA TRP A 275 -4.11 -3.52 -4.99
C TRP A 275 -2.66 -3.04 -4.75
N SER A 276 -1.68 -3.76 -5.32
CA SER A 276 -0.27 -3.37 -5.31
C SER A 276 0.29 -3.31 -6.73
N PRO A 277 0.69 -2.12 -7.24
CA PRO A 277 1.14 -1.96 -8.62
C PRO A 277 2.59 -2.40 -8.79
N PHE A 278 2.96 -2.80 -10.01
CA PHE A 278 4.35 -3.03 -10.40
C PHE A 278 4.56 -2.98 -11.90
N PHE A 279 5.80 -2.72 -12.28
CA PHE A 279 6.24 -2.85 -13.67
C PHE A 279 6.99 -4.16 -13.84
N LEU A 280 6.48 -5.03 -14.70
CA LEU A 280 7.21 -6.22 -15.09
C LEU A 280 8.46 -5.79 -15.86
N HIS A 281 9.62 -6.23 -15.39
CA HIS A 281 10.91 -5.93 -16.00
C HIS A 281 11.09 -6.70 -17.31
N GLU A 282 10.90 -6.04 -18.44
CA GLU A 282 11.09 -6.63 -19.76
C GLU A 282 12.55 -6.50 -20.22
N PHE A 283 13.16 -7.63 -20.60
CA PHE A 283 14.52 -7.66 -21.13
C PHE A 283 14.49 -7.54 -22.66
N SER A 284 15.21 -6.57 -23.23
CA SER A 284 15.31 -6.43 -24.70
C SER A 284 15.96 -7.66 -25.33
N ASP A 285 15.30 -8.26 -26.32
CA ASP A 285 15.84 -9.37 -27.11
C ASP A 285 16.98 -8.95 -28.04
N THR A 286 17.14 -7.65 -28.29
CA THR A 286 18.03 -7.15 -29.33
C THR A 286 19.31 -6.57 -28.75
N LYS A 287 20.46 -7.12 -29.16
CA LYS A 287 21.78 -6.48 -29.06
C LYS A 287 21.88 -5.16 -29.86
N LEU A 288 20.78 -4.70 -30.47
CA LEU A 288 20.72 -3.64 -31.48
C LEU A 288 20.03 -2.35 -31.02
N SER A 289 19.30 -2.34 -29.91
CA SER A 289 18.88 -1.08 -29.30
C SER A 289 20.05 -0.54 -28.48
N GLN A 290 20.61 0.60 -28.87
CA GLN A 290 21.62 1.33 -28.10
C GLN A 290 21.21 1.44 -26.64
N GLY A 291 21.69 0.55 -25.76
CA GLY A 291 21.74 0.59 -24.28
C GLY A 291 20.61 1.19 -23.42
N VAL A 292 19.51 1.71 -23.99
CA VAL A 292 18.52 2.56 -23.33
C VAL A 292 17.20 1.81 -23.31
N ARG A 293 16.80 1.40 -22.11
CA ARG A 293 15.52 0.76 -21.85
C ARG A 293 14.38 1.72 -22.18
N GLN A 294 13.34 1.21 -22.85
CA GLN A 294 12.14 1.97 -23.15
C GLN A 294 11.11 1.82 -22.02
N PRO A 295 10.25 2.84 -21.80
CA PRO A 295 9.13 2.73 -20.87
C PRO A 295 8.16 1.60 -21.28
N ASN A 296 7.64 0.88 -20.30
CA ASN A 296 6.63 -0.14 -20.46
C ASN A 296 5.30 0.49 -20.92
N MET A 297 4.59 -0.25 -21.77
CA MET A 297 3.22 0.11 -22.20
C MET A 297 2.15 -0.42 -21.25
N TYR A 298 2.55 -1.33 -20.34
CA TYR A 298 1.67 -2.04 -19.43
C TYR A 298 2.18 -1.95 -18.00
N MET A 299 1.25 -1.92 -17.05
CA MET A 299 1.49 -2.07 -15.62
C MET A 299 0.77 -3.32 -15.14
N HIS A 300 1.32 -3.99 -14.14
CA HIS A 300 0.70 -5.14 -13.51
C HIS A 300 0.27 -4.77 -12.09
N PHE A 301 -0.71 -5.50 -11.58
CA PHE A 301 -1.19 -5.34 -10.21
C PHE A 301 -1.32 -6.71 -9.57
N VAL A 302 -0.84 -6.83 -8.34
CA VAL A 302 -1.39 -7.83 -7.43
C VAL A 302 -2.77 -7.32 -7.02
N ARG A 303 -3.83 -7.93 -7.56
CA ARG A 303 -5.23 -7.56 -7.29
C ARG A 303 -5.72 -8.20 -6.00
N SER A 304 -5.38 -9.48 -5.80
CA SER A 304 -5.58 -10.22 -4.55
C SER A 304 -4.30 -10.98 -4.19
N PHE A 305 -4.04 -11.17 -2.89
CA PHE A 305 -2.95 -12.02 -2.39
C PHE A 305 -3.44 -13.42 -2.01
N GLY A 306 -4.74 -13.63 -1.82
CA GLY A 306 -5.34 -14.90 -1.41
C GLY A 306 -6.71 -15.12 -2.06
N PRO A 307 -6.82 -15.95 -3.11
CA PRO A 307 -5.71 -16.46 -3.93
C PRO A 307 -4.93 -15.33 -4.62
N LEU A 308 -3.65 -15.56 -4.92
CA LEU A 308 -2.82 -14.61 -5.64
C LEU A 308 -3.37 -14.41 -7.06
N GLU A 309 -3.80 -13.19 -7.36
CA GLU A 309 -4.34 -12.79 -8.65
C GLU A 309 -3.53 -11.62 -9.21
N ILE A 310 -3.00 -11.79 -10.43
CA ILE A 310 -2.27 -10.75 -11.15
C ILE A 310 -3.09 -10.30 -12.36
N ILE A 311 -3.31 -8.99 -12.46
CA ILE A 311 -3.88 -8.37 -13.66
C ILE A 311 -2.83 -7.53 -14.38
N LYS A 312 -2.92 -7.46 -15.71
CA LYS A 312 -2.09 -6.65 -16.59
C LYS A 312 -2.94 -5.58 -17.26
N CYS A 313 -2.60 -4.32 -17.08
CA CYS A 313 -3.36 -3.18 -17.57
C CYS A 313 -2.56 -2.34 -18.57
N SER A 314 -3.20 -1.94 -19.67
CA SER A 314 -2.67 -0.97 -20.63
C SER A 314 -2.64 0.43 -20.03
N LEU A 315 -1.47 1.09 -20.03
CA LEU A 315 -1.33 2.47 -19.55
C LEU A 315 -2.00 3.51 -20.46
N ILE A 316 -2.39 3.11 -21.68
CA ILE A 316 -3.02 4.00 -22.66
C ILE A 316 -4.54 3.84 -22.62
N SER A 317 -5.03 2.61 -22.79
CA SER A 317 -6.45 2.34 -22.94
C SER A 317 -7.16 2.02 -21.63
N GLY A 318 -6.43 1.70 -20.55
CA GLY A 318 -7.00 1.27 -19.28
C GLY A 318 -7.62 -0.14 -19.30
N ILE A 319 -7.50 -0.87 -20.40
CA ILE A 319 -7.99 -2.25 -20.49
C ILE A 319 -7.05 -3.17 -19.71
N CYS A 320 -7.62 -4.00 -18.85
CA CYS A 320 -6.92 -4.94 -17.99
C CYS A 320 -7.31 -6.40 -18.27
N ASP A 321 -6.35 -7.29 -18.15
CA ASP A 321 -6.49 -8.74 -18.33
C ASP A 321 -6.02 -9.48 -17.09
N PRO A 322 -6.79 -10.45 -16.56
CA PRO A 322 -6.24 -11.45 -15.65
C PRO A 322 -5.14 -12.24 -16.39
N VAL A 323 -3.92 -12.23 -15.84
CA VAL A 323 -2.76 -12.93 -16.43
C VAL A 323 -2.22 -14.04 -15.55
N PHE A 324 -2.64 -14.09 -14.29
CA PHE A 324 -2.33 -15.17 -13.36
C PHE A 324 -3.39 -15.27 -12.28
N LEU A 325 -3.81 -16.49 -11.97
CA LEU A 325 -4.65 -16.83 -10.83
C LEU A 325 -4.07 -18.08 -10.18
N GLN A 326 -3.76 -17.98 -8.88
CA GLN A 326 -3.25 -19.09 -8.10
C GLN A 326 -4.31 -20.18 -7.93
N ASP A 327 -3.90 -21.44 -8.13
CA ASP A 327 -4.69 -22.61 -7.77
C ASP A 327 -4.57 -22.88 -6.27
N VAL A 328 -5.69 -22.86 -5.53
CA VAL A 328 -5.69 -22.99 -4.06
C VAL A 328 -6.49 -24.21 -3.65
N LEU A 329 -6.01 -24.91 -2.62
CA LEU A 329 -6.81 -25.95 -1.97
C LEU A 329 -7.94 -25.33 -1.16
N GLU A 330 -9.10 -26.01 -1.15
CA GLU A 330 -10.19 -25.72 -0.23
C GLU A 330 -9.67 -25.72 1.21
N GLU A 331 -9.96 -24.63 1.92
CA GLU A 331 -9.47 -24.43 3.27
C GLU A 331 -10.43 -25.07 4.28
N PRO A 332 -9.94 -25.91 5.21
CA PRO A 332 -10.78 -26.34 6.32
C PRO A 332 -11.14 -25.13 7.18
N GLU A 333 -12.40 -25.01 7.58
CA GLU A 333 -12.80 -24.04 8.61
C GLU A 333 -12.07 -24.35 9.91
N TYR A 334 -11.08 -23.52 10.24
CA TYR A 334 -10.46 -23.56 11.56
C TYR A 334 -11.25 -22.65 12.50
N PRO A 335 -11.55 -23.10 13.74
CA PRO A 335 -12.25 -22.30 14.73
C PRO A 335 -11.29 -21.26 15.38
N VAL A 336 -10.64 -20.43 14.56
CA VAL A 336 -9.84 -19.30 15.04
C VAL A 336 -10.74 -18.07 15.03
N GLN A 337 -10.91 -17.45 16.19
CA GLN A 337 -11.73 -16.24 16.31
C GLN A 337 -11.03 -15.06 15.63
N GLY A 338 -11.74 -14.42 14.70
CA GLY A 338 -11.29 -13.22 13.99
C GLY A 338 -10.69 -13.51 12.62
N TYR A 339 -10.83 -12.55 11.71
CA TYR A 339 -10.31 -12.64 10.35
C TYR A 339 -8.89 -12.05 10.25
N SER A 340 -8.15 -12.47 9.22
CA SER A 340 -6.86 -11.85 8.87
C SER A 340 -6.62 -12.04 7.38
N TYR A 341 -6.43 -10.95 6.64
CA TYR A 341 -6.23 -10.98 5.18
C TYR A 341 -5.03 -10.13 4.76
N LEU A 342 -4.11 -10.71 3.99
CA LEU A 342 -3.03 -9.95 3.37
C LEU A 342 -3.54 -9.15 2.16
N ARG A 343 -3.29 -7.84 2.11
CA ARG A 343 -3.77 -6.95 1.04
C ARG A 343 -3.01 -5.64 0.91
N GLY A 344 -3.03 -5.05 -0.28
CA GLY A 344 -2.50 -3.71 -0.57
C GLY A 344 -1.06 -3.51 -0.13
N GLY A 345 -0.74 -2.29 0.27
CA GLY A 345 0.58 -1.89 0.78
C GLY A 345 1.34 -1.01 -0.20
N THR A 346 2.64 -1.21 -0.31
CA THR A 346 3.49 -0.49 -1.28
C THR A 346 3.32 -1.06 -2.70
N GLN A 347 3.89 -0.36 -3.67
CA GLN A 347 4.22 -0.99 -4.94
C GLN A 347 5.28 -2.09 -4.76
N PHE A 348 5.32 -3.03 -5.71
CA PHE A 348 6.43 -3.98 -5.81
C PHE A 348 7.56 -3.37 -6.65
N VAL A 349 8.77 -3.35 -6.08
CA VAL A 349 9.99 -2.86 -6.75
C VAL A 349 10.92 -4.02 -7.09
N PRO A 350 11.66 -3.96 -8.20
CA PRO A 350 12.51 -5.08 -8.62
C PRO A 350 13.68 -5.28 -7.67
N VAL A 351 13.95 -6.55 -7.35
CA VAL A 351 15.13 -6.98 -6.59
C VAL A 351 16.32 -7.10 -7.55
N PRO A 352 17.49 -6.52 -7.23
CA PRO A 352 18.67 -6.59 -8.09
C PRO A 352 19.37 -7.95 -7.97
N LEU A 353 18.77 -9.01 -8.51
CA LEU A 353 19.29 -10.39 -8.41
C LEU A 353 20.74 -10.54 -8.90
N GLY A 354 21.17 -9.73 -9.87
CA GLY A 354 22.56 -9.73 -10.37
C GLY A 354 23.60 -9.27 -9.33
N LEU A 355 23.17 -8.64 -8.23
CA LEU A 355 24.02 -8.29 -7.09
C LEU A 355 24.07 -9.39 -6.02
N LEU A 356 23.25 -10.43 -6.15
CA LEU A 356 23.16 -11.53 -5.19
C LEU A 356 24.09 -12.70 -5.55
N ALA A 357 24.35 -12.93 -6.84
CA ALA A 357 25.23 -14.01 -7.31
C ALA A 357 26.15 -13.55 -8.47
N GLU A 358 27.46 -13.81 -8.35
CA GLU A 358 28.46 -13.55 -9.41
C GLU A 358 28.25 -14.41 -10.67
N GLN A 359 27.54 -15.53 -10.53
CA GLN A 359 27.36 -16.56 -11.57
C GLN A 359 25.98 -16.52 -12.21
N ALA A 360 25.07 -15.65 -11.75
CA ALA A 360 23.80 -15.44 -12.43
C ALA A 360 24.14 -15.01 -13.87
N GLN A 361 23.61 -15.72 -14.87
CA GLN A 361 23.66 -15.31 -16.28
C GLN A 361 22.76 -14.08 -16.50
N ALA A 362 22.97 -13.06 -15.69
CA ALA A 362 22.16 -11.88 -15.55
C ALA A 362 22.26 -11.07 -16.84
N VAL A 363 21.12 -10.81 -17.46
CA VAL A 363 21.03 -9.96 -18.64
C VAL A 363 21.19 -8.50 -18.23
N ASP A 364 20.73 -8.17 -17.01
CA ASP A 364 21.02 -6.93 -16.29
C ASP A 364 20.96 -7.16 -14.77
N ILE A 365 21.11 -6.08 -13.99
CA ILE A 365 21.17 -6.17 -12.51
C ILE A 365 19.90 -6.77 -11.87
N PHE A 366 18.75 -6.75 -12.54
CA PHE A 366 17.47 -7.21 -11.99
C PHE A 366 17.14 -8.67 -12.32
N GLY A 367 18.03 -9.37 -13.03
CA GLY A 367 17.94 -10.81 -13.29
C GLY A 367 18.12 -11.18 -14.75
N HIS A 368 17.39 -12.19 -15.21
CA HIS A 368 17.39 -12.64 -16.61
C HIS A 368 15.98 -13.01 -17.06
N LYS A 369 15.80 -13.32 -18.36
CA LYS A 369 14.47 -13.51 -18.96
C LYS A 369 13.55 -14.48 -18.21
N GLY A 370 14.10 -15.58 -17.69
CA GLY A 370 13.36 -16.63 -16.99
C GLY A 370 13.21 -16.42 -15.49
N LEU A 371 13.75 -15.34 -14.92
CA LEU A 371 13.66 -15.08 -13.49
C LEU A 371 13.73 -13.59 -13.16
N LYS A 372 12.70 -13.11 -12.49
CA LYS A 372 12.57 -11.77 -11.93
C LYS A 372 12.07 -11.91 -10.49
N ALA A 373 12.55 -11.05 -9.61
CA ALA A 373 12.09 -10.98 -8.23
C ALA A 373 11.68 -9.55 -7.90
N TYR A 374 10.68 -9.42 -7.04
CA TYR A 374 10.13 -8.15 -6.60
C TYR A 374 9.91 -8.18 -5.09
N ILE A 375 10.11 -7.04 -4.46
CA ILE A 375 9.86 -6.84 -3.03
C ILE A 375 8.82 -5.76 -2.82
N ALA A 376 7.95 -5.96 -1.84
CA ALA A 376 6.98 -4.97 -1.39
C ALA A 376 6.80 -5.06 0.12
N LEU A 377 6.10 -4.07 0.66
CA LEU A 377 5.51 -4.17 1.98
C LEU A 377 3.98 -4.23 1.88
N PRO A 378 3.36 -5.42 1.74
CA PRO A 378 1.93 -5.56 1.92
C PRO A 378 1.52 -5.35 3.39
N ARG A 379 0.21 -5.30 3.66
CA ARG A 379 -0.30 -5.23 5.03
C ARG A 379 -1.37 -6.28 5.29
N THR A 380 -1.43 -6.79 6.51
CA THR A 380 -2.59 -7.54 6.98
C THR A 380 -3.70 -6.58 7.39
N ASN A 381 -4.95 -6.98 7.19
CA ASN A 381 -6.10 -6.46 7.90
C ASN A 381 -6.64 -7.55 8.79
N THR A 382 -6.54 -7.36 10.10
CA THR A 382 -6.91 -8.33 11.10
C THR A 382 -7.97 -7.71 12.01
N GLY A 383 -9.05 -8.41 12.29
CA GLY A 383 -10.17 -7.87 13.07
C GLY A 383 -11.02 -8.97 13.68
N ASP A 384 -11.99 -8.57 14.50
CA ASP A 384 -12.87 -9.49 15.26
C ASP A 384 -12.12 -10.54 16.08
N THR A 385 -10.88 -10.23 16.46
CA THR A 385 -10.08 -11.09 17.34
C THR A 385 -10.54 -10.89 18.78
N LYS A 386 -10.27 -11.87 19.63
CA LYS A 386 -10.59 -11.80 21.07
C LYS A 386 -10.19 -10.49 21.74
N TYR A 387 -9.02 -9.94 21.41
CA TYR A 387 -8.48 -8.75 22.06
C TYR A 387 -8.62 -7.45 21.25
N CYS A 388 -9.01 -7.54 19.97
CA CYS A 388 -9.12 -6.41 19.06
C CYS A 388 -10.27 -6.66 18.08
N GLN A 389 -11.41 -6.02 18.34
CA GLN A 389 -12.59 -6.12 17.49
C GLN A 389 -12.45 -5.25 16.24
N GLU A 390 -11.78 -4.12 16.37
CA GLU A 390 -11.62 -3.15 15.29
C GLU A 390 -10.52 -3.54 14.28
N PRO A 391 -10.62 -3.12 13.01
CA PRO A 391 -9.63 -3.40 11.97
C PRO A 391 -8.23 -2.92 12.33
N PHE A 392 -7.31 -3.87 12.49
CA PHE A 392 -5.90 -3.69 12.84
C PHE A 392 -5.02 -3.96 11.62
N TYR A 393 -4.07 -3.07 11.35
CA TYR A 393 -3.22 -3.15 10.17
C TYR A 393 -1.75 -3.14 10.52
N ARG A 394 -1.01 -4.11 9.99
CA ARG A 394 0.45 -4.14 10.10
C ARG A 394 1.09 -4.46 8.76
N PRO A 395 2.16 -3.74 8.39
CA PRO A 395 3.01 -4.11 7.27
C PRO A 395 3.67 -5.48 7.48
N HIS A 396 3.98 -6.13 6.37
CA HIS A 396 4.88 -7.26 6.28
C HIS A 396 5.87 -6.98 5.16
N LEU A 397 7.06 -7.57 5.17
CA LEU A 397 7.97 -7.59 4.02
C LEU A 397 7.69 -8.85 3.22
N ALA A 398 7.53 -8.72 1.90
CA ALA A 398 7.18 -9.87 1.08
C ALA A 398 7.93 -9.87 -0.25
N ILE A 399 8.33 -11.05 -0.71
CA ILE A 399 9.08 -11.24 -1.97
C ILE A 399 8.28 -12.15 -2.90
N MET A 400 8.07 -11.64 -4.11
CA MET A 400 7.41 -12.35 -5.20
C MET A 400 8.42 -12.63 -6.32
N VAL A 401 8.36 -13.81 -6.91
CA VAL A 401 9.19 -14.21 -8.06
C VAL A 401 8.33 -14.59 -9.25
N THR A 402 8.89 -14.43 -10.45
CA THR A 402 8.17 -14.71 -11.69
C THR A 402 9.11 -14.97 -12.87
N ASP A 403 8.68 -15.83 -13.79
CA ASP A 403 9.28 -15.98 -15.13
C ASP A 403 8.67 -15.00 -16.16
N GLY A 404 7.59 -14.30 -15.78
CA GLY A 404 6.77 -13.42 -16.62
C GLY A 404 5.38 -13.97 -16.92
N THR A 405 5.13 -15.24 -16.60
CA THR A 405 3.84 -15.94 -16.80
C THR A 405 3.31 -16.61 -15.54
N HIS A 406 4.20 -17.08 -14.66
CA HIS A 406 3.88 -17.65 -13.36
C HIS A 406 4.36 -16.74 -12.25
N PHE A 407 3.63 -16.67 -11.14
CA PHE A 407 3.96 -15.81 -10.01
C PHE A 407 3.88 -16.63 -8.72
N ALA A 408 4.81 -16.37 -7.81
CA ALA A 408 4.85 -17.04 -6.52
C ALA A 408 5.36 -16.11 -5.44
N MET A 409 4.72 -16.14 -4.28
CA MET A 409 5.30 -15.56 -3.07
C MET A 409 6.25 -16.58 -2.48
N ILE A 410 7.52 -16.22 -2.29
CA ILE A 410 8.55 -17.11 -1.75
C ILE A 410 9.04 -16.69 -0.36
N TYR A 411 8.68 -15.49 0.07
CA TYR A 411 8.97 -15.00 1.41
C TYR A 411 7.90 -14.03 1.89
N GLY A 412 7.60 -14.10 3.18
CA GLY A 412 6.75 -13.16 3.90
C GLY A 412 7.18 -13.02 5.35
N SER A 413 7.30 -11.80 5.88
CA SER A 413 7.73 -11.59 7.27
C SER A 413 6.60 -11.72 8.29
N ASP A 414 6.96 -11.79 9.57
CA ASP A 414 6.09 -11.42 10.69
C ASP A 414 5.57 -9.96 10.51
N PRO A 415 4.48 -9.58 11.19
CA PRO A 415 4.03 -8.19 11.25
C PRO A 415 5.12 -7.23 11.74
N ILE A 416 5.28 -6.11 11.06
CA ILE A 416 6.34 -5.13 11.31
C ILE A 416 5.78 -3.87 11.97
N ASP A 417 6.42 -3.46 13.07
CA ASP A 417 6.23 -2.15 13.71
C ASP A 417 7.50 -1.31 13.74
N PHE A 418 8.61 -1.87 13.23
CA PHE A 418 9.96 -1.30 13.21
C PHE A 418 10.57 -1.05 14.60
N GLY A 419 9.94 -1.53 15.66
CA GLY A 419 10.38 -1.35 17.04
C GLY A 419 9.89 -0.05 17.69
N PRO A 420 10.06 0.07 19.02
CA PRO A 420 9.51 1.17 19.79
C PRO A 420 10.10 2.52 19.38
N GLU A 421 9.23 3.52 19.28
CA GLU A 421 9.56 4.93 18.95
C GLU A 421 10.28 5.11 17.60
N LYS A 422 10.27 4.10 16.72
CA LYS A 422 10.83 4.23 15.36
C LYS A 422 9.84 4.80 14.38
N VAL A 423 8.57 4.43 14.49
CA VAL A 423 7.47 4.90 13.62
C VAL A 423 6.23 5.21 14.46
N ILE A 424 5.85 4.28 15.34
CA ILE A 424 4.77 4.46 16.30
C ILE A 424 5.36 5.03 17.59
N ASP A 425 4.75 6.10 18.11
CA ASP A 425 5.10 6.65 19.41
C ASP A 425 4.66 5.73 20.56
N GLN A 426 5.28 5.89 21.74
CA GLN A 426 5.00 5.00 22.87
C GLN A 426 3.53 5.01 23.31
N VAL A 427 2.84 6.16 23.25
CA VAL A 427 1.42 6.26 23.67
C VAL A 427 0.54 5.43 22.75
N SER A 428 0.80 5.49 21.44
CA SER A 428 0.10 4.69 20.45
C SER A 428 0.44 3.20 20.54
N LEU A 429 1.69 2.84 20.86
CA LEU A 429 2.10 1.44 21.10
C LEU A 429 1.40 0.83 22.32
N ASP A 430 1.20 1.61 23.39
CA ASP A 430 0.46 1.19 24.58
C ASP A 430 -1.04 0.99 24.32
N GLN A 431 -1.52 1.44 23.15
CA GLN A 431 -2.90 1.31 22.69
C GLN A 431 -2.94 0.62 21.31
N PRO A 432 -2.55 -0.66 21.22
CA PRO A 432 -2.42 -1.36 19.94
C PRO A 432 -3.75 -1.49 19.19
N CYS A 433 -4.89 -1.48 19.89
CA CYS A 433 -6.23 -1.47 19.29
C CYS A 433 -6.88 -0.08 19.19
N GLY A 434 -6.19 0.95 19.67
CA GLY A 434 -6.59 2.35 19.59
C GLY A 434 -5.70 3.12 18.62
N MET A 435 -4.95 4.10 19.13
CA MET A 435 -4.14 5.00 18.29
C MET A 435 -2.99 4.30 17.54
N GLY A 436 -2.51 3.14 18.00
CA GLY A 436 -1.51 2.34 17.31
C GLY A 436 -2.07 1.32 16.33
N ARG A 437 -3.40 1.29 16.10
CA ARG A 437 -4.08 0.20 15.39
C ARG A 437 -3.69 0.06 13.93
N ILE A 438 -3.55 1.18 13.23
CA ILE A 438 -3.37 1.16 11.78
C ILE A 438 -1.96 1.63 11.44
N MET A 439 -1.11 0.76 10.92
CA MET A 439 0.11 1.15 10.22
C MET A 439 0.00 0.77 8.75
N ILE A 440 0.18 1.74 7.85
CA ILE A 440 0.07 1.55 6.41
C ILE A 440 1.43 1.84 5.77
N PRO A 441 2.00 0.89 5.02
CA PRO A 441 3.13 1.18 4.15
C PRO A 441 2.59 1.77 2.83
N ASN A 442 3.01 2.99 2.53
CA ASN A 442 2.46 3.79 1.43
C ASN A 442 3.28 3.69 0.14
N GLY A 443 4.59 3.51 0.24
CA GLY A 443 5.44 3.32 -0.93
C GLY A 443 6.91 3.09 -0.59
N ILE A 444 7.66 2.54 -1.55
CA ILE A 444 9.13 2.46 -1.51
C ILE A 444 9.67 3.58 -2.41
N ALA A 445 10.28 4.63 -1.84
CA ALA A 445 10.73 5.77 -2.62
C ALA A 445 11.95 5.47 -3.49
N ASP A 446 12.89 4.72 -2.91
CA ASP A 446 14.21 4.48 -3.48
C ASP A 446 14.92 3.36 -2.73
N TRP A 447 15.87 2.73 -3.43
CA TRP A 447 16.70 1.67 -2.91
C TRP A 447 18.13 1.83 -3.43
N ASP A 448 19.01 2.41 -2.60
CA ASP A 448 20.43 2.56 -2.90
C ASP A 448 21.17 1.26 -2.57
N TYR A 449 21.60 0.53 -3.60
CA TYR A 449 22.34 -0.73 -3.46
C TYR A 449 23.83 -0.56 -3.14
N ALA A 450 24.36 0.65 -3.22
CA ALA A 450 25.79 0.95 -3.09
C ALA A 450 26.11 1.85 -1.90
N ALA A 451 25.17 1.99 -0.96
CA ALA A 451 25.31 2.84 0.21
C ALA A 451 26.50 2.41 1.09
N THR A 452 27.06 3.39 1.81
CA THR A 452 28.10 3.15 2.80
C THR A 452 27.67 3.76 4.13
N THR A 453 27.63 2.93 5.16
CA THR A 453 27.38 3.34 6.55
C THR A 453 28.68 3.22 7.36
N PRO A 454 28.73 3.73 8.60
CA PRO A 454 29.87 3.49 9.48
C PRO A 454 30.14 1.99 9.75
N ARG A 455 29.15 1.13 9.53
CA ARG A 455 29.27 -0.34 9.67
C ARG A 455 29.83 -1.02 8.41
N GLY A 456 29.94 -0.30 7.29
CA GLY A 456 30.44 -0.83 6.02
C GLY A 456 29.49 -0.55 4.84
N LYS A 457 29.76 -1.21 3.71
CA LYS A 457 28.87 -1.19 2.55
C LYS A 457 27.60 -1.98 2.87
N THR A 458 26.46 -1.46 2.46
CA THR A 458 25.15 -2.08 2.62
C THR A 458 24.18 -1.44 1.63
N ASP A 459 22.97 -1.97 1.52
CA ASP A 459 21.88 -1.32 0.80
C ASP A 459 21.01 -0.48 1.75
N ILE A 460 20.40 0.59 1.23
CA ILE A 460 19.46 1.43 1.99
C ILE A 460 18.17 1.62 1.20
N MET A 461 17.06 1.17 1.77
CA MET A 461 15.72 1.32 1.23
C MET A 461 14.98 2.42 1.99
N THR A 462 14.40 3.40 1.29
CA THR A 462 13.57 4.44 1.90
C THR A 462 12.09 4.16 1.69
N VAL A 463 11.32 4.08 2.78
CA VAL A 463 9.92 3.66 2.78
C VAL A 463 9.05 4.76 3.39
N GLN A 464 7.88 5.01 2.80
CA GLN A 464 6.85 5.88 3.36
C GLN A 464 5.84 5.05 4.15
N VAL A 465 5.47 5.55 5.32
CA VAL A 465 4.49 4.92 6.21
C VAL A 465 3.56 5.95 6.83
N SER A 466 2.38 5.51 7.23
CA SER A 466 1.46 6.30 8.06
C SER A 466 0.98 5.48 9.24
N VAL A 467 0.76 6.17 10.35
CA VAL A 467 0.13 5.64 11.56
C VAL A 467 -1.23 6.32 11.73
N ASN A 468 -2.24 5.49 11.93
CA ASN A 468 -3.63 5.84 12.22
C ASN A 468 -4.26 6.85 11.26
N ASP A 469 -3.90 6.78 9.97
CA ASP A 469 -4.36 7.73 8.94
C ASP A 469 -4.26 9.19 9.42
N ALA A 470 -3.17 9.49 10.11
CA ALA A 470 -2.95 10.79 10.75
C ALA A 470 -1.55 11.32 10.50
N THR A 471 -0.56 10.44 10.46
CA THR A 471 0.83 10.82 10.23
C THR A 471 1.26 10.56 8.80
N VAL A 472 2.20 11.38 8.34
CA VAL A 472 2.92 11.19 7.08
C VAL A 472 4.39 11.10 7.43
N GLN A 473 4.98 9.92 7.28
CA GLN A 473 6.35 9.65 7.70
C GLN A 473 7.15 8.94 6.61
N SER A 474 8.46 9.10 6.65
CA SER A 474 9.42 8.27 5.93
C SER A 474 10.43 7.66 6.90
N LEU A 475 10.92 6.47 6.59
CA LEU A 475 12.02 5.82 7.31
C LEU A 475 13.00 5.19 6.34
N ARG A 476 14.18 4.82 6.85
CA ARG A 476 15.20 4.08 6.10
C ARG A 476 15.47 2.73 6.74
N LEU A 477 15.56 1.72 5.89
CA LEU A 477 15.95 0.36 6.22
C LEU A 477 17.30 0.06 5.60
N SER A 478 18.15 -0.71 6.27
CA SER A 478 19.44 -1.17 5.73
C SER A 478 19.60 -2.69 5.82
N GLY A 479 20.35 -3.28 4.88
CA GLY A 479 20.64 -4.72 4.89
C GLY A 479 19.51 -5.58 4.33
N ILE A 480 18.62 -5.01 3.52
CA ILE A 480 17.53 -5.78 2.89
C ILE A 480 18.10 -6.74 1.84
N LEU A 481 19.14 -6.35 1.09
CA LEU A 481 19.80 -7.28 0.15
C LEU A 481 20.49 -8.44 0.86
N ASP A 482 21.04 -8.21 2.06
CA ASP A 482 21.68 -9.27 2.83
C ASP A 482 20.63 -10.25 3.38
N LEU A 483 19.47 -9.76 3.81
CA LEU A 483 18.30 -10.60 4.10
C LEU A 483 17.95 -11.47 2.90
N ILE A 484 17.74 -10.89 1.71
CA ILE A 484 17.35 -11.64 0.52
C ILE A 484 18.40 -12.70 0.15
N ARG A 485 19.69 -12.34 0.24
CA ARG A 485 20.79 -13.28 -0.02
C ARG A 485 20.80 -14.46 0.97
N SER A 486 20.31 -14.25 2.18
CA SER A 486 20.26 -15.28 3.22
C SER A 486 19.11 -16.29 3.06
N LEU A 487 18.14 -16.01 2.18
CA LEU A 487 16.96 -16.85 2.00
C LEU A 487 17.31 -18.15 1.24
N PRO A 488 17.04 -19.34 1.82
CA PRO A 488 17.15 -20.62 1.13
C PRO A 488 16.47 -20.65 -0.25
N SER A 489 15.24 -20.13 -0.34
CA SER A 489 14.47 -20.05 -1.59
C SER A 489 15.26 -19.35 -2.71
N ILE A 490 15.87 -18.21 -2.41
CA ILE A 490 16.66 -17.40 -3.34
C ILE A 490 17.91 -18.16 -3.79
N SER A 491 18.61 -18.85 -2.88
CA SER A 491 19.79 -19.65 -3.24
C SER A 491 19.43 -20.72 -4.28
N HIS A 492 18.37 -21.50 -4.03
CA HIS A 492 17.91 -22.52 -4.97
C HIS A 492 17.41 -21.94 -6.29
N LEU A 493 16.69 -20.83 -6.23
CA LEU A 493 16.15 -20.15 -7.40
C LEU A 493 17.25 -19.60 -8.31
N LEU A 494 18.36 -19.13 -7.75
CA LEU A 494 19.51 -18.64 -8.51
C LEU A 494 20.32 -19.80 -9.14
N GLU A 495 20.30 -20.99 -8.54
CA GLU A 495 20.96 -22.19 -9.07
C GLU A 495 20.19 -22.85 -10.23
N ASP A 496 18.87 -23.02 -10.09
CA ASP A 496 18.01 -23.66 -11.09
C ASP A 496 16.64 -22.94 -11.25
N PRO A 497 16.62 -21.76 -11.88
CA PRO A 497 15.40 -20.95 -11.99
C PRO A 497 14.26 -21.67 -12.71
N ALA A 498 14.60 -22.44 -13.75
CA ALA A 498 13.62 -23.15 -14.56
C ALA A 498 12.97 -24.27 -13.74
N SER A 499 13.71 -25.09 -13.00
CA SER A 499 13.08 -26.13 -12.17
C SER A 499 12.26 -25.57 -11.02
N TYR A 500 12.59 -24.39 -10.51
CA TYR A 500 11.89 -23.81 -9.36
C TYR A 500 10.50 -23.26 -9.75
N LEU A 501 10.42 -22.56 -10.89
CA LEU A 501 9.18 -21.92 -11.35
C LEU A 501 8.37 -22.79 -12.33
N ASN A 502 8.95 -23.83 -12.91
CA ASN A 502 8.26 -24.66 -13.89
C ASN A 502 7.23 -25.59 -13.22
N THR A 503 5.96 -25.26 -13.43
CA THR A 503 4.78 -26.05 -13.06
C THR A 503 4.62 -27.31 -13.92
N SER A 504 5.30 -27.41 -15.06
CA SER A 504 5.33 -28.63 -15.88
C SER A 504 6.42 -29.58 -15.41
N VAL A 505 6.19 -30.21 -14.25
CA VAL A 505 6.79 -31.51 -13.97
C VAL A 505 6.37 -32.40 -15.14
N GLY A 506 7.34 -32.86 -15.91
CA GLY A 506 7.13 -33.48 -17.21
C GLY A 506 6.06 -34.58 -17.20
N LYS A 507 5.57 -34.91 -18.40
CA LYS A 507 4.62 -35.98 -18.79
C LYS A 507 4.85 -37.39 -18.18
N ALA A 508 5.71 -37.56 -17.18
CA ALA A 508 6.10 -38.80 -16.54
C ALA A 508 5.93 -38.80 -15.00
N ALA A 509 5.03 -38.00 -14.42
CA ALA A 509 4.46 -38.32 -13.11
C ALA A 509 3.24 -39.24 -13.31
N LEU A 510 3.51 -40.49 -13.69
CA LEU A 510 2.51 -41.55 -13.73
C LEU A 510 1.88 -41.69 -12.34
N TYR A 511 0.54 -41.70 -12.31
CA TYR A 511 -0.35 -41.90 -11.15
C TYR A 511 -0.61 -40.67 -10.26
N ASN A 512 -1.73 -39.99 -10.55
CA ASN A 512 -2.65 -39.29 -9.63
C ASN A 512 -2.08 -38.30 -8.58
N LYS A 513 -2.53 -37.04 -8.69
CA LYS A 513 -2.62 -36.01 -7.62
C LYS A 513 -1.29 -35.53 -7.01
N VAL A 514 -0.48 -34.78 -7.75
CA VAL A 514 0.42 -33.81 -7.11
C VAL A 514 0.08 -32.43 -7.67
N PRO A 515 -0.67 -31.59 -6.93
CA PRO A 515 -1.01 -30.22 -7.32
C PRO A 515 0.22 -29.35 -7.59
N ASP A 516 -0.01 -28.16 -8.14
CA ASP A 516 1.02 -27.13 -8.32
C ASP A 516 1.63 -26.72 -6.97
N ARG A 517 2.75 -27.37 -6.60
CA ARG A 517 3.42 -27.18 -5.31
C ARG A 517 3.75 -25.72 -5.00
N ILE A 518 4.08 -24.94 -6.03
CA ILE A 518 4.43 -23.52 -5.87
C ILE A 518 3.20 -22.69 -5.46
N SER A 519 2.04 -23.03 -6.01
CA SER A 519 0.78 -22.43 -5.59
C SER A 519 0.46 -22.77 -4.14
N HIS A 520 0.70 -23.99 -3.68
CA HIS A 520 0.48 -24.35 -2.26
C HIS A 520 1.45 -23.62 -1.32
N ILE A 521 2.72 -23.55 -1.71
CA ILE A 521 3.74 -22.82 -0.96
C ILE A 521 3.38 -21.33 -0.81
N THR A 522 2.90 -20.70 -1.88
CA THR A 522 2.40 -19.32 -1.84
C THR A 522 1.24 -19.17 -0.86
N GLN A 523 0.30 -20.14 -0.85
CA GLN A 523 -0.83 -20.17 0.09
C GLN A 523 -0.34 -20.29 1.54
N ASP A 524 0.63 -21.15 1.80
CA ASP A 524 1.17 -21.41 3.14
C ASP A 524 1.91 -20.22 3.72
N ILE A 525 2.77 -19.55 2.94
CA ILE A 525 3.45 -18.33 3.39
C ILE A 525 2.42 -17.28 3.78
N ARG A 526 1.42 -17.05 2.93
CA ARG A 526 0.34 -16.08 3.22
C ARG A 526 -0.36 -16.43 4.52
N LYS A 527 -0.74 -17.71 4.72
CA LYS A 527 -1.38 -18.17 5.96
C LYS A 527 -0.50 -17.92 7.18
N CYS A 528 0.78 -18.24 7.10
CA CYS A 528 1.70 -17.98 8.21
C CYS A 528 1.80 -16.48 8.54
N MET A 529 1.81 -15.60 7.53
CA MET A 529 1.76 -14.15 7.76
C MET A 529 0.45 -13.70 8.44
N GLU A 530 -0.68 -14.24 8.00
CA GLU A 530 -2.01 -13.92 8.53
C GLU A 530 -2.19 -14.43 9.97
N ASP A 531 -1.70 -15.63 10.28
CA ASP A 531 -1.65 -16.22 11.61
C ASP A 531 -0.75 -15.42 12.54
N ALA A 532 0.44 -15.04 12.07
CA ALA A 532 1.36 -14.17 12.81
C ALA A 532 0.74 -12.81 13.14
N ALA A 533 -0.09 -12.26 12.25
CA ALA A 533 -0.82 -11.02 12.50
C ALA A 533 -1.87 -11.16 13.61
N ARG A 534 -2.60 -12.29 13.66
CA ARG A 534 -3.49 -12.59 14.79
C ARG A 534 -2.71 -12.74 16.10
N GLN A 535 -1.61 -13.48 16.07
CA GLN A 535 -0.75 -13.67 17.25
C GLN A 535 -0.13 -12.35 17.73
N TYR A 536 0.27 -11.47 16.82
CA TYR A 536 0.84 -10.17 17.17
C TYR A 536 -0.11 -9.33 18.03
N ILE A 537 -1.40 -9.31 17.71
CA ILE A 537 -2.41 -8.61 18.51
C ILE A 537 -2.45 -9.17 19.92
N GLU A 538 -2.45 -10.50 20.06
CA GLU A 538 -2.41 -11.13 21.35
C GLU A 538 -1.14 -10.73 22.12
N ASP A 539 0.04 -10.86 21.52
CA ASP A 539 1.32 -10.58 22.18
C ASP A 539 1.46 -9.13 22.65
N HIS A 540 0.88 -8.20 21.90
CA HIS A 540 0.98 -6.77 22.19
C HIS A 540 -0.19 -6.21 23.00
N THR A 541 -1.25 -6.99 23.22
CA THR A 541 -2.35 -6.57 24.10
C THR A 541 -1.89 -6.53 25.57
N PRO A 542 -2.04 -5.39 26.28
CA PRO A 542 -1.60 -5.27 27.66
C PRO A 542 -2.23 -6.33 28.59
N PRO A 543 -1.47 -6.93 29.53
CA PRO A 543 -1.99 -7.98 30.42
C PRO A 543 -3.22 -7.57 31.24
N LYS A 544 -3.34 -6.28 31.60
CA LYS A 544 -4.51 -5.75 32.30
C LYS A 544 -5.76 -5.82 31.43
N THR A 545 -5.64 -5.44 30.16
CA THR A 545 -6.71 -5.49 29.17
C THR A 545 -7.14 -6.93 28.91
N LYS A 546 -6.17 -7.86 28.73
CA LYS A 546 -6.47 -9.30 28.59
C LYS A 546 -7.32 -9.82 29.75
N LYS A 547 -6.89 -9.58 31.00
CA LYS A 547 -7.62 -10.01 32.20
C LYS A 547 -9.03 -9.45 32.28
N GLN A 548 -9.24 -8.20 31.90
CA GLN A 548 -10.56 -7.58 31.89
C GLN A 548 -11.48 -8.27 30.88
N ILE A 549 -11.00 -8.44 29.64
CA ILE A 549 -11.76 -9.10 28.57
C ILE A 549 -12.08 -10.55 28.94
N ASP A 550 -11.07 -11.32 29.39
CA ASP A 550 -11.23 -12.72 29.80
C ASP A 550 -12.26 -12.88 30.95
N GLN A 551 -12.27 -11.95 31.91
CA GLN A 551 -13.22 -11.96 33.00
C GLN A 551 -14.63 -11.64 32.52
N THR A 552 -14.80 -10.64 31.66
CA THR A 552 -16.10 -10.27 31.09
C THR A 552 -16.69 -11.41 30.24
N GLU A 553 -15.87 -12.08 29.42
CA GLU A 553 -16.32 -13.27 28.67
C GLU A 553 -16.75 -14.40 29.60
N LYS A 554 -15.97 -14.66 30.66
CA LYS A 554 -16.32 -15.68 31.65
C LYS A 554 -17.65 -15.39 32.34
N GLU A 555 -17.87 -14.13 32.75
CA GLU A 555 -19.13 -13.70 33.37
C GLU A 555 -20.31 -13.81 32.40
N LYS A 556 -20.11 -13.52 31.10
CA LYS A 556 -21.13 -13.67 30.05
C LYS A 556 -21.49 -15.15 29.84
N ASN A 557 -20.49 -16.02 29.71
CA ASN A 557 -20.71 -17.47 29.53
C ASN A 557 -21.41 -18.08 30.75
N GLU A 558 -21.03 -17.69 31.97
CA GLU A 558 -21.71 -18.13 33.21
C GLU A 558 -23.16 -17.63 33.31
N MET A 559 -23.51 -16.53 32.64
CA MET A 559 -24.87 -15.99 32.59
C MET A 559 -25.70 -16.70 31.50
N GLU A 560 -25.12 -16.98 30.33
CA GLU A 560 -25.75 -17.76 29.26
C GLU A 560 -26.04 -19.21 29.71
N ASP A 561 -25.09 -19.86 30.40
CA ASP A 561 -25.28 -21.21 30.95
C ASP A 561 -26.38 -21.24 32.01
N ARG A 562 -26.49 -20.21 32.85
CA ARG A 562 -27.58 -20.06 33.81
C ARG A 562 -28.93 -19.85 33.12
N GLY A 563 -28.96 -19.09 32.02
CA GLY A 563 -30.15 -18.88 31.19
C GLY A 563 -30.66 -20.18 30.56
N ARG A 564 -29.75 -20.96 29.95
CA ARG A 564 -30.07 -22.28 29.37
C ARG A 564 -30.57 -23.28 30.40
N GLN A 565 -29.99 -23.30 31.61
CA GLN A 565 -30.46 -24.16 32.70
C GLN A 565 -31.87 -23.76 33.21
N SER A 566 -32.23 -22.47 33.17
CA SER A 566 -33.60 -22.04 33.50
C SER A 566 -34.64 -22.39 32.42
N ASP A 567 -34.25 -22.40 31.14
CA ASP A 567 -35.15 -22.78 30.04
C ASP A 567 -35.38 -24.30 30.00
N GLU A 568 -34.36 -25.12 30.32
CA GLU A 568 -34.51 -26.58 30.46
C GLU A 568 -35.36 -27.01 31.67
N HIS A 569 -35.51 -26.16 32.69
CA HIS A 569 -36.41 -26.39 33.84
C HIS A 569 -37.80 -25.75 33.69
N GLY A 570 -38.05 -25.03 32.59
CA GLY A 570 -39.34 -24.41 32.28
C GLY A 570 -40.27 -25.27 31.40
N SER A 571 -39.82 -26.42 30.89
CA SER A 571 -40.57 -27.25 29.92
C SER A 571 -41.42 -28.38 30.52
N ASP A 572 -41.66 -28.41 31.84
CA ASP A 572 -42.62 -29.34 32.45
C ASP A 572 -43.86 -28.58 32.97
N GLY A 573 -44.83 -28.31 32.08
CA GLY A 573 -46.13 -27.80 32.52
C GLY A 573 -47.10 -27.35 31.42
N HIS A 574 -48.07 -28.22 31.14
CA HIS A 574 -49.40 -28.01 30.52
C HIS A 574 -49.58 -28.14 29.00
N ILE A 575 -50.23 -29.25 28.64
CA ILE A 575 -51.02 -29.49 27.43
C ILE A 575 -52.47 -29.04 27.70
N GLU A 576 -53.08 -28.36 26.71
CA GLU A 576 -54.50 -28.24 26.31
C GLU A 576 -54.77 -26.78 25.90
N GLY A 577 -55.23 -26.38 24.70
CA GLY A 577 -55.66 -27.04 23.47
C GLY A 577 -56.37 -25.97 22.61
N GLY A 578 -56.37 -26.12 21.28
CA GLY A 578 -57.37 -25.51 20.39
C GLY A 578 -56.87 -24.64 19.23
N GLY A 579 -57.09 -25.12 17.99
CA GLY A 579 -57.65 -24.33 16.88
C GLY A 579 -56.70 -23.76 15.82
N GLU A 580 -56.65 -24.45 14.67
CA GLU A 580 -56.69 -23.97 13.26
C GLU A 580 -56.27 -22.52 12.95
N ASP A 581 -55.27 -22.31 12.07
CA ASP A 581 -55.45 -22.12 10.60
C ASP A 581 -54.16 -21.62 9.90
N GLY A 582 -53.89 -22.15 8.70
CA GLY A 582 -53.48 -21.39 7.49
C GLY A 582 -52.01 -20.98 7.23
N GLY A 583 -51.53 -21.32 6.01
CA GLY A 583 -50.53 -20.57 5.22
C GLY A 583 -49.18 -21.29 5.07
N GLU A 584 -48.99 -22.10 4.03
CA GLU A 584 -48.35 -21.73 2.74
C GLU A 584 -46.83 -21.60 2.85
N ASP A 585 -46.16 -22.68 2.39
CA ASP A 585 -44.76 -22.75 2.02
C ASP A 585 -44.53 -21.90 0.75
N ASP A 586 -43.54 -21.02 0.77
CA ASP A 586 -42.84 -20.58 -0.43
C ASP A 586 -41.34 -20.51 -0.09
N ASP A 587 -40.58 -21.31 -0.85
CA ASP A 587 -39.13 -21.35 -0.92
C ASP A 587 -38.59 -20.05 -1.55
N ASP A 588 -37.59 -19.42 -0.93
CA ASP A 588 -36.69 -18.50 -1.62
C ASP A 588 -35.25 -18.75 -1.16
N ASP A 589 -34.41 -19.13 -2.12
CA ASP A 589 -32.98 -19.40 -2.00
C ASP A 589 -32.20 -18.17 -1.49
N GLU A 590 -31.47 -18.33 -0.38
CA GLU A 590 -30.52 -17.33 0.13
C GLU A 590 -29.20 -17.40 -0.66
N ASP A 591 -28.93 -16.33 -1.41
CA ASP A 591 -27.65 -16.04 -2.09
C ASP A 591 -26.79 -15.20 -1.13
N ASP A 592 -25.68 -15.78 -0.67
CA ASP A 592 -24.73 -15.19 0.30
C ASP A 592 -23.95 -14.04 -0.35
N GLY A 593 -24.42 -12.81 -0.14
CA GLY A 593 -23.85 -11.64 -0.78
C GLY A 593 -24.01 -10.32 -0.04
N GLU A 594 -23.96 -10.27 1.29
CA GLU A 594 -23.99 -8.96 1.98
C GLU A 594 -23.49 -9.02 3.44
N ASN A 595 -22.21 -8.69 3.68
CA ASN A 595 -21.84 -8.15 5.00
C ASN A 595 -20.57 -7.30 5.03
N ASP A 596 -20.41 -6.39 4.05
CA ASP A 596 -19.29 -5.42 4.04
C ASP A 596 -19.75 -3.96 3.88
N GLN A 597 -21.07 -3.69 3.99
CA GLN A 597 -21.64 -2.33 3.94
C GLN A 597 -22.19 -1.79 5.27
N ALA A 598 -22.24 -2.59 6.34
CA ALA A 598 -22.84 -2.16 7.60
C ALA A 598 -21.83 -1.89 8.72
N ARG A 599 -20.81 -1.04 8.49
CA ARG A 599 -20.10 -0.38 9.63
C ARG A 599 -19.32 0.90 9.33
N ALA A 600 -19.66 1.62 8.26
CA ALA A 600 -19.17 2.98 8.03
C ALA A 600 -20.18 4.07 8.47
N GLN A 601 -21.15 3.72 9.32
CA GLN A 601 -22.21 4.64 9.78
C GLN A 601 -22.26 4.92 11.28
N GLU A 602 -21.33 4.40 12.09
CA GLU A 602 -21.19 4.85 13.49
C GLU A 602 -19.71 4.91 13.91
N SER A 603 -19.06 6.03 13.59
CA SER A 603 -18.04 6.68 14.43
C SER A 603 -17.68 8.05 13.85
#